data_AF-A0A847YCB7-F1
#
_entry.id   AF-A0A847YCB7-F1
#
_cell.length_a   1.000
_cell.length_b   1.000
_cell.length_c   1.000
_cell.angle_alpha   90.00
_cell.angle_beta   90.00
_cell.angle_gamma   90.00
#
_symmetry.space_group_name_H-M   'P 1'
#
loop_
_entity.id
_entity.type
_entity.pdbx_description
1 polymer ?
#
loop_
_entity_poly.entity_id
_entity_poly.type
_entity_poly.pdbx_seq_one_letter_code
_entity_poly.pdbx_strand_id
1 'polypeptide(L)'
;MAPDEEAGGIGPQGGAGGSPGEVSDLEILSADERRSPQEIAELSAAERHAARLGFPFVDLRGRRVRRDILGLVPDALARDYLLIPLGFSEERLVLAMANPPSPDLSDRLRFALDHSIRVVLAAECQLRAAVRSLYQQAESGGSQEAMRDSAG
;
A
#
# COMPACT_ATOMS: atom_id res chain seq x y z
N MET A 1 7.90 43.18 -59.34
CA MET A 1 7.08 42.65 -58.22
C MET A 1 7.93 41.60 -57.54
N ALA A 2 8.56 41.95 -56.41
CA ALA A 2 9.47 41.07 -55.68
C ALA A 2 8.69 40.05 -54.84
N PRO A 3 9.21 38.83 -54.60
CA PRO A 3 8.76 37.99 -53.50
C PRO A 3 9.42 38.46 -52.20
N ASP A 4 8.58 38.65 -51.18
CA ASP A 4 8.96 39.04 -49.82
C ASP A 4 9.50 37.80 -49.08
N GLU A 5 10.78 37.87 -48.69
CA GLU A 5 11.37 37.13 -47.57
C GLU A 5 10.80 37.69 -46.27
N GLU A 6 10.35 36.84 -45.33
CA GLU A 6 11.08 36.68 -44.06
C GLU A 6 10.53 35.52 -43.22
N ALA A 7 11.46 34.89 -42.53
CA ALA A 7 11.33 33.70 -41.71
C ALA A 7 10.64 33.95 -40.36
N GLY A 8 10.21 32.86 -39.70
CA GLY A 8 9.97 32.90 -38.26
C GLY A 8 9.35 31.65 -37.65
N GLY A 9 10.18 30.83 -36.99
CA GLY A 9 9.84 30.35 -35.65
C GLY A 9 9.05 29.03 -35.50
N ILE A 10 9.82 27.94 -35.38
CA ILE A 10 9.66 26.78 -34.48
C ILE A 10 8.49 26.72 -33.45
N GLY A 11 7.86 25.52 -33.38
CA GLY A 11 7.38 24.91 -32.13
C GLY A 11 6.01 24.20 -32.19
N PRO A 12 5.93 22.86 -32.11
CA PRO A 12 4.65 22.17 -31.90
C PRO A 12 4.27 22.19 -30.41
N GLN A 13 3.16 22.86 -30.09
CA GLN A 13 2.55 22.78 -28.75
C GLN A 13 1.53 21.65 -28.74
N GLY A 14 1.88 20.56 -28.05
CA GLY A 14 0.95 19.50 -27.69
C GLY A 14 -0.10 19.98 -26.70
N GLY A 15 -1.32 19.52 -26.89
CA GLY A 15 -2.45 19.75 -26.00
C GLY A 15 -3.53 18.72 -26.28
N ALA A 16 -3.38 17.55 -25.65
CA ALA A 16 -4.31 16.44 -25.71
C ALA A 16 -5.68 16.87 -25.14
N GLY A 17 -6.69 16.93 -26.01
CA GLY A 17 -8.10 16.99 -25.65
C GLY A 17 -8.83 15.82 -26.30
N GLY A 18 -8.41 14.60 -25.99
CA GLY A 18 -9.10 13.38 -26.44
C GLY A 18 -10.42 13.25 -25.70
N SER A 19 -11.52 13.48 -26.42
CA SER A 19 -12.85 13.01 -26.04
C SER A 19 -12.80 11.50 -25.84
N PRO A 20 -13.30 10.93 -24.73
CA PRO A 20 -13.60 9.50 -24.71
C PRO A 20 -14.98 9.32 -25.34
N GLY A 21 -15.00 9.17 -26.66
CA GLY A 21 -16.01 8.37 -27.31
C GLY A 21 -15.90 6.92 -26.85
N GLU A 22 -17.05 6.30 -26.67
CA GLU A 22 -17.33 4.89 -26.95
C GLU A 22 -16.24 3.86 -26.61
N VAL A 23 -16.45 3.15 -25.50
CA VAL A 23 -16.02 1.75 -25.41
C VAL A 23 -17.27 0.87 -25.39
N SER A 24 -17.45 0.15 -26.50
CA SER A 24 -18.48 -0.86 -26.73
C SER A 24 -18.17 -2.16 -25.98
N ASP A 25 -19.25 -2.86 -25.64
CA ASP A 25 -19.41 -4.28 -25.35
C ASP A 25 -18.18 -5.20 -25.24
N LEU A 26 -18.05 -5.74 -24.03
CA LEU A 26 -17.90 -7.16 -23.70
C LEU A 26 -16.56 -7.86 -24.03
N GLU A 27 -15.74 -8.02 -22.98
CA GLU A 27 -15.11 -9.31 -22.69
C GLU A 27 -15.32 -9.65 -21.21
N ILE A 28 -16.30 -10.51 -20.96
CA ILE A 28 -16.41 -11.30 -19.73
C ILE A 28 -15.14 -12.15 -19.67
N LEU A 29 -14.41 -12.08 -18.55
CA LEU A 29 -13.88 -13.20 -17.76
C LEU A 29 -12.77 -12.68 -16.82
N SER A 30 -13.06 -12.56 -15.51
CA SER A 30 -12.20 -13.04 -14.40
C SER A 30 -12.69 -12.49 -13.04
N ALA A 31 -13.65 -13.18 -12.42
CA ALA A 31 -13.82 -13.47 -10.98
C ALA A 31 -13.31 -12.54 -9.83
N ASP A 32 -13.01 -11.25 -10.01
CA ASP A 32 -12.52 -10.35 -8.93
C ASP A 32 -13.34 -9.05 -8.78
N GLU A 33 -14.67 -9.15 -8.87
CA GLU A 33 -15.63 -8.07 -8.56
C GLU A 33 -15.75 -7.80 -7.05
N ARG A 34 -14.65 -7.54 -6.33
CA ARG A 34 -14.70 -7.14 -4.89
C ARG A 34 -13.99 -5.83 -4.57
N ARG A 35 -14.20 -4.81 -5.41
CA ARG A 35 -14.00 -3.41 -5.00
C ARG A 35 -15.32 -2.68 -5.16
N SER A 36 -15.98 -2.37 -4.04
CA SER A 36 -17.20 -1.54 -4.11
C SER A 36 -16.83 -0.15 -4.65
N PRO A 37 -17.74 0.56 -5.35
CA PRO A 37 -17.47 1.89 -5.91
C PRO A 37 -16.96 2.90 -4.88
N GLN A 38 -17.44 2.80 -3.64
CA GLN A 38 -17.00 3.61 -2.51
C GLN A 38 -15.53 3.35 -2.14
N GLU A 39 -15.07 2.10 -2.23
CA GLU A 39 -13.69 1.74 -1.93
C GLU A 39 -12.72 2.27 -2.99
N ILE A 40 -13.15 2.36 -4.25
CA ILE A 40 -12.34 2.97 -5.31
C ILE A 40 -12.16 4.47 -5.01
N ALA A 41 -13.23 5.17 -4.64
CA ALA A 41 -13.16 6.59 -4.30
C ALA A 41 -12.28 6.86 -3.06
N GLU A 42 -12.38 6.03 -2.03
CA GLU A 42 -11.56 6.11 -0.82
C GLU A 42 -10.08 5.87 -1.13
N LEU A 43 -9.76 4.90 -1.99
CA LEU A 43 -8.38 4.64 -2.43
C LEU A 43 -7.81 5.82 -3.22
N SER A 44 -8.59 6.39 -4.14
CA SER A 44 -8.19 7.59 -4.88
C SER A 44 -7.98 8.80 -3.95
N ALA A 45 -8.78 8.94 -2.89
CA ALA A 45 -8.61 10.00 -1.91
C ALA A 45 -7.33 9.83 -1.08
N ALA A 46 -7.05 8.61 -0.63
CA ALA A 46 -5.85 8.26 0.11
C ALA A 46 -4.57 8.42 -0.74
N GLU A 47 -4.59 7.96 -1.99
CA GLU A 47 -3.49 8.12 -2.95
C GLU A 47 -3.17 9.61 -3.19
N ARG A 48 -4.21 10.42 -3.44
CA ARG A 48 -4.05 11.87 -3.58
C ARG A 48 -3.52 12.53 -2.30
N HIS A 49 -3.84 12.00 -1.13
CA HIS A 49 -3.32 12.50 0.13
C HIS A 49 -1.83 12.19 0.27
N ALA A 50 -1.44 10.94 -0.01
CA ALA A 50 -0.05 10.50 0.01
C ALA A 50 0.83 11.27 -0.98
N ALA A 51 0.34 11.49 -2.21
CA ALA A 51 1.02 12.26 -3.24
C ALA A 51 1.27 13.71 -2.81
N ARG A 52 0.32 14.36 -2.12
CA ARG A 52 0.51 15.73 -1.58
C ARG A 52 1.57 15.78 -0.47
N LEU A 53 1.75 14.69 0.26
CA LEU A 53 2.72 14.58 1.35
C LEU A 53 4.08 14.03 0.87
N GLY A 54 4.19 13.59 -0.39
CA GLY A 54 5.41 13.01 -0.95
C GLY A 54 5.72 11.58 -0.49
N PHE A 55 4.72 10.84 0.01
CA PHE A 55 4.91 9.45 0.45
C PHE A 55 4.39 8.46 -0.60
N PRO A 56 5.06 7.31 -0.79
CA PRO A 56 4.57 6.25 -1.66
C PRO A 56 3.30 5.62 -1.08
N PHE A 57 2.28 5.43 -1.92
CA PHE A 57 1.04 4.74 -1.56
C PHE A 57 1.11 3.26 -1.96
N VAL A 58 0.59 2.37 -1.12
CA VAL A 58 0.58 0.92 -1.37
C VAL A 58 -0.79 0.32 -1.07
N ASP A 59 -1.25 -0.54 -1.99
CA ASP A 59 -2.43 -1.38 -1.80
C ASP A 59 -2.05 -2.65 -1.01
N LEU A 60 -2.75 -2.89 0.10
CA LEU A 60 -2.56 -4.05 0.98
C LEU A 60 -3.50 -5.22 0.65
N ARG A 61 -4.48 -5.04 -0.24
CA ARG A 61 -5.43 -6.11 -0.59
C ARG A 61 -4.72 -7.27 -1.29
N GLY A 62 -5.03 -8.49 -0.85
CA GLY A 62 -4.45 -9.72 -1.42
C GLY A 62 -2.95 -9.90 -1.16
N ARG A 63 -2.30 -8.95 -0.48
CA ARG A 63 -0.87 -8.98 -0.22
C ARG A 63 -0.59 -9.97 0.91
N ARG A 64 0.32 -10.91 0.66
CA ARG A 64 0.80 -11.86 1.67
C ARG A 64 2.08 -11.34 2.29
N VAL A 65 2.10 -11.22 3.61
CA VAL A 65 3.30 -10.91 4.39
C VAL A 65 3.83 -12.21 5.00
N ARG A 66 5.15 -12.41 4.95
CA ARG A 66 5.78 -13.58 5.59
C ARG A 66 5.59 -13.53 7.11
N ARG A 67 5.35 -14.69 7.73
CA ARG A 67 5.11 -14.78 9.18
C ARG A 67 6.31 -14.31 10.00
N ASP A 68 7.52 -14.57 9.53
CA ASP A 68 8.77 -14.08 10.15
C ASP A 68 8.81 -12.55 10.22
N ILE A 69 8.25 -11.87 9.22
CA ILE A 69 8.18 -10.41 9.16
C ILE A 69 7.04 -9.87 10.01
N LEU A 70 5.88 -10.55 10.00
CA LEU A 70 4.75 -10.20 10.88
C LEU A 70 5.15 -10.31 12.35
N GLY A 71 5.96 -11.32 12.72
CA GLY A 71 6.46 -11.51 14.07
C GLY A 71 7.40 -10.43 14.57
N LEU A 72 7.98 -9.61 13.69
CA LEU A 72 8.81 -8.47 14.09
C LEU A 72 7.99 -7.36 14.77
N VAL A 73 6.72 -7.22 14.39
CA VAL A 73 5.83 -6.21 14.94
C VAL A 73 4.77 -6.92 15.79
N PRO A 74 4.74 -6.70 17.12
CA PRO A 74 3.72 -7.28 17.98
C PRO A 74 2.30 -6.86 17.56
N ASP A 75 1.32 -7.76 17.73
CA ASP A 75 -0.10 -7.50 17.43
C ASP A 75 -0.62 -6.23 18.12
N ALA A 76 -0.26 -6.04 19.39
CA ALA A 76 -0.62 -4.85 20.15
C ALA A 76 -0.13 -3.57 19.46
N LEU A 77 1.12 -3.55 18.98
CA LEU A 77 1.71 -2.40 18.31
C LEU A 77 1.05 -2.14 16.95
N ALA A 78 0.78 -3.21 16.19
CA ALA A 78 0.09 -3.12 14.91
C ALA A 78 -1.34 -2.59 15.04
N ARG A 79 -2.05 -2.94 16.11
CA ARG A 79 -3.41 -2.47 16.39
C ARG A 79 -3.43 -1.05 16.94
N ASP A 80 -2.57 -0.73 17.90
CA ASP A 80 -2.53 0.57 18.56
C ASP A 80 -2.15 1.68 17.58
N TYR A 81 -1.15 1.43 16.74
CA TYR A 81 -0.63 2.41 15.78
C TYR A 81 -1.16 2.22 14.35
N LEU A 82 -2.06 1.24 14.15
CA LEU A 82 -2.61 0.87 12.86
C LEU A 82 -1.55 0.77 11.76
N LEU A 83 -0.58 -0.10 11.98
CA LEU A 83 0.57 -0.30 11.11
C LEU A 83 0.76 -1.77 10.75
N ILE A 84 1.35 -2.05 9.59
CA ILE A 84 1.65 -3.42 9.13
C ILE A 84 3.06 -3.50 8.56
N PRO A 85 3.91 -4.43 9.00
CA PRO A 85 5.19 -4.66 8.36
C PRO A 85 4.99 -5.36 7.01
N LEU A 86 5.58 -4.82 5.95
CA LEU A 86 5.49 -5.40 4.60
C LEU A 86 6.69 -6.28 4.25
N GLY A 87 7.84 -6.02 4.87
CA GLY A 87 9.10 -6.69 4.56
C GLY A 87 10.29 -5.77 4.76
N PHE A 88 11.46 -6.22 4.34
CA PHE A 88 12.66 -5.38 4.30
C PHE A 88 12.90 -4.88 2.88
N SER A 89 13.32 -3.62 2.77
CA SER A 89 13.82 -2.99 1.54
C SER A 89 15.11 -2.29 1.89
N GLU A 90 16.21 -2.63 1.21
CA GLU A 90 17.53 -1.99 1.44
C GLU A 90 17.92 -1.99 2.93
N GLU A 91 17.74 -3.14 3.60
CA GLU A 91 18.01 -3.34 5.04
C GLU A 91 17.09 -2.54 6.00
N ARG A 92 16.04 -1.88 5.48
CA ARG A 92 15.05 -1.16 6.29
C ARG A 92 13.71 -1.89 6.32
N LEU A 93 13.12 -2.02 7.50
CA LEU A 93 11.79 -2.58 7.70
C LEU A 93 10.73 -1.62 7.16
N VAL A 94 10.02 -2.04 6.12
CA VAL A 94 8.95 -1.25 5.49
C VAL A 94 7.67 -1.43 6.28
N LEU A 95 7.11 -0.33 6.77
CA LEU A 95 5.87 -0.27 7.53
C LEU A 95 4.81 0.49 6.73
N ALA A 96 3.65 -0.14 6.54
CA ALA A 96 2.46 0.51 5.98
C ALA A 96 1.65 1.17 7.09
N MET A 97 1.25 2.43 6.89
CA MET A 97 0.49 3.23 7.86
C MET A 97 -0.55 4.11 7.15
N ALA A 98 -1.62 4.49 7.85
CA ALA A 98 -2.64 5.37 7.27
C ALA A 98 -2.11 6.80 7.13
N ASN A 99 -1.32 7.22 8.11
CA ASN A 99 -0.70 8.52 8.18
C ASN A 99 0.79 8.36 8.53
N PRO A 100 1.65 9.28 8.09
CA PRO A 100 3.05 9.24 8.48
C PRO A 100 3.18 9.46 9.99
N PRO A 101 4.04 8.69 10.68
CA PRO A 101 4.26 8.85 12.10
C PRO A 101 4.99 10.18 12.36
N SER A 102 4.71 10.80 13.50
CA SER A 102 5.51 11.91 14.01
C SER A 102 6.97 11.47 14.21
N PRO A 103 7.94 12.41 14.21
CA PRO A 103 9.35 12.08 14.40
C PRO A 103 9.58 11.30 15.70
N ASP A 104 8.88 11.67 16.77
CA ASP A 104 8.86 10.96 18.06
C ASP A 104 8.41 9.50 17.96
N LEU A 105 7.32 9.24 17.23
CA LEU A 105 6.81 7.89 17.04
C LEU A 105 7.75 7.07 16.15
N SER A 106 8.31 7.69 15.12
CA SER A 106 9.28 7.04 14.24
C SER A 106 10.51 6.56 15.01
N ASP A 107 11.00 7.37 15.94
CA ASP A 107 12.15 7.01 16.77
C ASP A 107 11.82 5.86 17.73
N ARG A 108 10.66 5.93 18.40
CA ARG A 108 10.16 4.83 19.26
C ARG A 108 9.97 3.53 18.51
N LEU A 109 9.41 3.56 17.31
CA LEU A 109 9.21 2.37 16.48
C LEU A 109 10.56 1.76 16.06
N ARG A 110 11.56 2.59 15.73
CA ARG A 110 12.91 2.10 15.44
C ARG A 110 13.53 1.42 16.66
N PHE A 111 13.40 2.03 17.83
CA PHE A 111 13.93 1.49 19.08
C PHE A 111 13.20 0.21 19.51
N ALA A 112 11.88 0.19 19.43
CA ALA A 112 11.06 -0.96 19.83
C ALA A 112 11.24 -2.17 18.89
N LEU A 113 11.49 -1.92 17.60
CA LEU A 113 11.66 -2.96 16.58
C LEU A 113 13.14 -3.31 16.33
N ASP A 114 14.08 -2.62 16.97
CA ASP A 114 15.53 -2.73 16.76
C ASP A 114 15.96 -2.65 15.28
N HIS A 115 15.18 -1.94 14.47
CA HIS A 115 15.33 -1.90 13.01
C HIS A 115 15.12 -0.51 12.45
N SER A 116 15.89 -0.19 11.40
CA SER A 116 15.63 1.01 10.60
C SER A 116 14.29 0.87 9.88
N ILE A 117 13.33 1.76 10.14
CA ILE A 117 12.02 1.70 9.49
C ILE A 117 11.92 2.65 8.28
N ARG A 118 11.15 2.22 7.28
CA ARG A 118 10.69 3.04 6.14
C ARG A 118 9.17 3.03 6.13
N VAL A 119 8.53 4.20 6.07
CA VAL A 119 7.07 4.30 6.10
C VAL A 119 6.52 4.46 4.70
N VAL A 120 5.44 3.72 4.42
CA VAL A 120 4.62 3.85 3.21
C VAL A 120 3.17 4.07 3.61
N LEU A 121 2.40 4.78 2.80
CA LEU A 121 1.01 5.07 3.11
C LEU A 121 0.08 4.03 2.49
N ALA A 122 -0.95 3.65 3.23
CA ALA A 122 -1.99 2.74 2.77
C ALA A 122 -3.35 3.22 3.27
N ALA A 123 -4.43 2.77 2.62
CA ALA A 123 -5.76 3.15 3.05
C ALA A 123 -6.08 2.56 4.44
N GLU A 124 -6.68 3.37 5.31
CA GLU A 124 -7.01 2.97 6.69
C GLU A 124 -7.90 1.71 6.73
N CYS A 125 -8.89 1.65 5.84
CA CYS A 125 -9.79 0.50 5.72
C CYS A 125 -9.02 -0.79 5.38
N GLN A 126 -7.99 -0.70 4.54
CA GLN A 126 -7.15 -1.82 4.17
C GLN A 126 -6.23 -2.23 5.32
N LEU A 127 -5.63 -1.28 6.03
CA LEU A 127 -4.81 -1.55 7.21
C LEU A 127 -5.62 -2.27 8.29
N ARG A 128 -6.80 -1.77 8.63
CA ARG A 128 -7.68 -2.43 9.63
C ARG A 128 -8.04 -3.86 9.23
N ALA A 129 -8.37 -4.06 7.96
CA ALA A 129 -8.69 -5.40 7.43
C ALA A 129 -7.47 -6.32 7.47
N ALA A 130 -6.30 -5.82 7.08
CA ALA A 130 -5.07 -6.59 7.03
C ALA A 130 -4.51 -6.89 8.43
N VAL A 131 -4.55 -5.96 9.40
CA VAL A 131 -4.18 -6.22 10.80
C VAL A 131 -5.04 -7.36 11.34
N ARG A 132 -6.36 -7.26 11.15
CA ARG A 132 -7.29 -8.32 11.58
C ARG A 132 -6.96 -9.66 10.93
N SER A 133 -6.76 -9.71 9.62
CA SER A 133 -6.54 -10.98 8.90
C SER A 133 -5.16 -11.59 9.14
N LEU A 134 -4.09 -10.79 9.09
CA LEU A 134 -2.71 -11.25 9.16
C LEU A 134 -2.35 -11.71 10.58
N TYR A 135 -2.77 -10.97 11.61
CA TYR A 135 -2.50 -11.34 13.00
C TYR A 135 -3.39 -12.49 13.49
N GLN A 136 -4.65 -12.63 13.02
CA GLN A 136 -5.45 -13.83 13.30
C GLN A 136 -4.82 -15.12 12.73
N GLN A 137 -4.22 -15.04 11.54
CA GLN A 137 -3.51 -16.17 10.93
C GLN A 137 -2.20 -16.49 11.66
N ALA A 138 -1.51 -15.47 12.17
CA ALA A 138 -0.28 -15.64 12.94
C ALA A 138 -0.51 -16.36 14.28
N GLU A 139 -1.65 -16.12 14.94
CA GLU A 139 -2.02 -16.80 16.20
C GLU A 139 -2.45 -18.26 15.96
N SER A 140 -3.18 -18.51 14.87
CA SER A 140 -3.76 -19.84 14.56
C SER A 140 -2.74 -20.89 14.13
N GLY A 141 -1.55 -20.46 13.67
CA GLY A 141 -0.48 -21.36 13.24
C GLY A 141 0.44 -21.83 14.37
N GLY A 142 0.07 -21.65 15.64
CA GLY A 142 0.88 -22.02 16.82
C GLY A 142 0.32 -23.17 17.67
N SER A 143 -0.83 -23.75 17.33
CA SER A 143 -1.60 -24.59 18.27
C SER A 143 -1.71 -26.07 17.89
N GLN A 144 -0.86 -26.61 17.01
CA GLN A 144 -0.99 -28.02 16.58
C GLN A 144 0.35 -28.74 16.40
N GLU A 145 1.28 -28.73 17.36
CA GLU A 145 2.42 -29.68 17.29
C GLU A 145 3.09 -30.04 18.64
N ALA A 146 2.37 -30.01 19.76
CA ALA A 146 2.93 -30.42 21.06
C ALA A 146 2.13 -31.51 21.80
N MET A 147 1.23 -32.21 21.11
CA MET A 147 0.44 -33.30 21.70
C MET A 147 0.34 -34.49 20.73
N ARG A 148 1.48 -35.10 20.38
CA ARG A 148 1.47 -36.42 19.72
C ARG A 148 2.63 -37.36 20.10
N ASP A 149 3.51 -36.99 21.05
CA ASP A 149 4.67 -37.84 21.41
C ASP A 149 4.57 -38.46 22.83
N SER A 150 3.38 -38.84 23.29
CA SER A 150 3.24 -39.46 24.63
C SER A 150 2.28 -40.65 24.68
N ALA A 151 2.10 -41.36 23.56
CA ALA A 151 1.43 -42.66 23.57
C ALA A 151 1.97 -43.55 22.44
N GLY A 152 2.69 -44.60 22.82
CA GLY A 152 3.09 -45.70 21.93
C GLY A 152 4.43 -46.29 22.29
#